data_AF-A0A9D2GN39-F1
#
_entry.id   AF-A0A9D2GN39-F1
#
_cell.length_a   1.000
_cell.length_b   1.000
_cell.length_c   1.000
_cell.angle_alpha   90.00
_cell.angle_beta   90.00
_cell.angle_gamma   90.00
#
_symmetry.space_group_name_H-M   'P 1'
#
loop_
_entity.id
_entity.type
_entity.pdbx_description
1 polymer ?
#
loop_
_entity_poly.entity_id
_entity_poly.type
_entity_poly.pdbx_seq_one_letter_code
_entity_poly.pdbx_strand_id
1 'polypeptide(L)' 'MGKKYKELFDLIEQDGQAKQYFNNLPDYVQETLCQRAGRVNSYESLRDYAQNLTRGDN' A
#
# COMPACT_ATOMS: atom_id res chain seq x y z
N MET A 1 9.89 -12.63 11.36
CA MET A 1 8.88 -11.58 11.60
C MET A 1 9.13 -10.46 10.60
N GLY A 2 8.19 -10.21 9.68
CA GLY A 2 8.34 -9.16 8.66
C GLY A 2 8.40 -7.77 9.30
N LYS A 3 9.10 -6.83 8.66
CA LYS A 3 9.17 -5.44 9.11
C LYS A 3 7.76 -4.84 9.05
N LYS A 4 7.29 -4.33 10.19
CA LYS A 4 6.05 -3.57 10.30
C LYS A 4 6.36 -2.11 10.54
N TYR A 5 5.64 -1.27 9.83
CA TYR A 5 5.68 0.18 9.89
C TYR A 5 4.43 0.68 10.62
N LYS A 6 4.44 1.95 11.01
CA LYS A 6 3.30 2.53 11.73
C LYS A 6 2.08 2.69 10.81
N GLU A 7 2.32 3.07 9.56
CA GLU A 7 1.30 3.36 8.55
C GLU A 7 1.92 3.34 7.15
N LEU A 8 1.08 3.53 6.13
CA LEU A 8 1.48 3.49 4.72
C LEU A 8 2.62 4.47 4.41
N PHE A 9 2.55 5.69 4.96
CA PHE A 9 3.53 6.74 4.69
C PHE A 9 4.92 6.36 5.22
N ASP A 10 5.01 5.83 6.45
CA ASP A 10 6.25 5.27 6.99
C ASP A 10 6.79 4.13 6.14
N LEU A 11 5.91 3.24 5.65
CA LEU A 11 6.29 2.12 4.79
C LEU A 11 6.91 2.62 3.47
N ILE A 12 6.26 3.53 2.76
CA ILE A 12 6.77 4.03 1.46
C ILE A 12 7.96 4.99 1.61
N GLU A 13 8.14 5.60 2.78
CA GLU A 13 9.31 6.43 3.05
C GLU A 13 10.55 5.58 3.35
N GLN A 14 10.38 4.52 4.15
CA GLN A 14 11.49 3.68 4.60
C GLN A 14 11.79 2.50 3.66
N ASP A 15 10.82 2.08 2.85
CA ASP A 15 10.94 0.96 1.91
C ASP A 15 10.77 1.44 0.46
N GLY A 16 11.88 1.54 -0.26
CA GLY A 16 11.89 1.96 -1.67
C GLY A 16 11.14 1.01 -2.60
N GLN A 17 11.05 -0.28 -2.26
CA GLN A 17 10.27 -1.25 -3.04
C GLN A 17 8.77 -0.99 -2.84
N ALA A 18 8.35 -0.70 -1.61
CA ALA A 18 6.97 -0.33 -1.32
C ALA A 18 6.57 0.97 -2.02
N LYS A 19 7.46 1.98 -2.02
CA LYS A 19 7.26 3.24 -2.73
C LYS A 19 7.07 3.04 -4.23
N GLN A 20 7.97 2.29 -4.85
CA GLN A 20 7.89 2.02 -6.28
C GLN A 20 6.62 1.25 -6.64
N TYR A 21 6.23 0.27 -5.81
CA TYR A 21 4.98 -0.46 -6.01
C TYR A 21 3.77 0.47 -5.91
N PHE A 22 3.70 1.28 -4.84
CA PHE A 22 2.61 2.24 -4.62
C PHE A 22 2.46 3.23 -5.80
N ASN A 23 3.57 3.80 -6.26
CA ASN A 23 3.57 4.77 -7.37
C ASN A 23 3.14 4.15 -8.72
N ASN A 24 3.26 2.83 -8.88
CA ASN A 24 2.83 2.11 -10.08
C ASN A 24 1.36 1.67 -10.04
N LEU A 25 0.64 1.91 -8.94
CA LEU A 25 -0.79 1.59 -8.82
C LEU A 25 -1.64 2.66 -9.54
N PRO A 26 -2.86 2.33 -9.99
CA PRO A 26 -3.81 3.32 -10.50
C PRO A 26 -4.12 4.39 -9.45
N ASP A 27 -4.39 5.63 -9.88
CA ASP A 27 -4.68 6.76 -8.98
C ASP A 27 -5.77 6.44 -7.95
N TYR A 28 -6.88 5.82 -8.37
CA TYR A 28 -7.97 5.46 -7.46
C TYR A 28 -7.54 4.47 -6.36
N VAL A 29 -6.60 3.56 -6.66
CA VAL A 29 -6.05 2.60 -5.70
C VAL A 29 -5.13 3.34 -4.73
N GLN A 30 -4.27 4.23 -5.23
CA GLN A 30 -3.40 5.07 -4.41
C GLN A 30 -4.21 5.93 -3.44
N GLU A 31 -5.26 6.60 -3.93
CA GLU A 31 -6.16 7.41 -3.10
C GLU A 31 -6.86 6.57 -2.03
N THR A 32 -7.38 5.40 -2.39
CA THR A 32 -8.05 4.51 -1.43
C THR A 32 -7.09 3.97 -0.37
N LEU A 33 -5.84 3.67 -0.76
CA LEU A 33 -4.78 3.28 0.17
C LEU A 33 -4.40 4.42 1.11
N CYS A 34 -4.29 5.66 0.60
CA CYS A 34 -4.06 6.85 1.42
C CYS A 34 -5.18 7.07 2.44
N GLN A 35 -6.44 6.90 2.05
CA GLN A 35 -7.58 6.96 2.99
C GLN A 35 -7.53 5.88 4.08
N ARG A 36 -6.88 4.75 3.78
CA ARG A 36 -6.72 3.60 4.69
C ARG A 36 -5.27 3.42 5.16
N ALA A 37 -4.47 4.49 5.16
CA ALA A 37 -3.04 4.44 5.41
C ALA A 37 -2.67 3.74 6.73
N GLY A 38 -3.47 3.96 7.79
CA GLY A 38 -3.25 3.33 9.10
C GLY A 38 -3.43 1.81 9.15
N ARG A 39 -4.03 1.19 8.13
CA ARG A 39 -4.18 -0.28 8.03
C ARG A 39 -3.08 -0.95 7.21
N VAL A 40 -2.30 -0.16 6.48
CA VAL A 40 -1.23 -0.66 5.59
C VAL A 40 0.11 -0.44 6.27
N ASN A 41 0.56 -1.46 7.01
CA ASN A 41 1.78 -1.37 7.83
C ASN A 41 2.93 -2.22 7.30
N SER A 42 2.77 -2.90 6.16
CA SER A 42 3.78 -3.82 5.62
C SER A 42 3.64 -3.88 4.10
N TYR A 43 4.72 -4.24 3.42
CA TYR A 43 4.69 -4.45 1.96
C TYR A 43 3.67 -5.51 1.54
N GLU A 44 3.53 -6.58 2.33
CA GLU A 44 2.52 -7.62 2.11
C GLU A 44 1.09 -7.04 2.18
N SER A 45 0.78 -6.26 3.23
CA SER A 45 -0.53 -5.60 3.37
C SER A 45 -0.80 -4.62 2.24
N LEU A 46 0.22 -3.89 1.78
CA LEU A 46 0.09 -2.98 0.64
C LEU A 46 -0.31 -3.73 -0.63
N ARG A 47 0.40 -4.83 -0.94
CA ARG A 47 0.09 -5.67 -2.11
C ARG A 47 -1.27 -6.34 -2.00
N ASP A 48 -1.64 -6.82 -0.83
CA ASP A 48 -2.93 -7.49 -0.61
C ASP A 48 -4.09 -6.51 -0.80
N TYR A 49 -4.02 -5.34 -0.17
CA TYR A 49 -5.05 -4.30 -0.34
C TYR A 49 -5.13 -3.81 -1.78
N ALA A 50 -3.99 -3.54 -2.41
CA ALA A 50 -3.97 -3.12 -3.81
C ALA A 50 -4.63 -4.15 -4.72
N GLN A 51 -4.30 -5.44 -4.56
CA GLN A 51 -4.90 -6.52 -5.35
C GLN A 51 -6.41 -6.65 -5.11
N ASN A 52 -6.87 -6.51 -3.86
CA ASN A 52 -8.30 -6.55 -3.55
C ASN A 52 -9.05 -5.38 -4.19
N LEU A 53 -8.45 -4.17 -4.18
CA LEU A 53 -9.03 -2.98 -4.81
C LEU A 53 -9.08 -3.10 -6.34
N THR A 54 -8.01 -3.60 -6.97
CA THR A 54 -7.95 -3.77 -8.43
C THR A 54 -8.85 -4.90 -8.94
N ARG A 55 -9.14 -5.92 -8.11
CA ARG A 55 -10.06 -7.01 -8.48
C ARG A 55 -11.53 -6.66 -8.33
N GLY A 56 -11.87 -5.74 -7.42
CA GLY A 56 -13.25 -5.32 -7.17
C GLY A 56 -13.84 -4.38 -8.23
N ASP A 57 -13.04 -3.97 -9.21
CA ASP A 57 -13.44 -3.08 -10.32
C ASP A 57 -13.97 -3.84 -11.56
N ASN A 58 -14.31 -5.14 -11.41
CA ASN A 58 -14.87 -5.96 -12.50
C ASN A 58 -16.33 -6.35 -12.25
#